data_AF-A0A7X9EFB5-F1
#
_entry.id   AF-A0A7X9EFB5-F1
#
_cell.length_a   1.000
_cell.length_b   1.000
_cell.length_c   1.000
_cell.angle_alpha   90.00
_cell.angle_beta   90.00
_cell.angle_gamma   90.00
#
_symmetry.space_group_name_H-M   'P 1'
#
loop_
_entity.id
_entity.type
_entity.pdbx_description
1 polymer ?
#
loop_
_entity_poly.entity_id
_entity_poly.type
_entity_poly.pdbx_seq_one_letter_code
_entity_poly.pdbx_strand_id
1 'polypeptide(L)' 'MPWDDEEEQKPKGEKGEYCEICGAKGKWLNLQKCPMCHKYFCDSCQYLYGGKIFCSDFCAQEFFWGMDEEDE' A
#
# COMPACT_ATOMS: atom_id res chain seq x y z
N MET A 1 43.65 12.12 11.28
CA MET A 1 42.19 12.29 11.46
C MET A 1 41.54 11.98 10.12
N PRO A 2 41.10 10.73 9.90
CA PRO A 2 40.30 10.39 8.74
C PRO A 2 38.85 10.29 9.20
N TRP A 3 38.12 11.35 8.89
CA TRP A 3 36.67 11.36 8.93
C TRP A 3 36.22 10.67 7.64
N ASP A 4 35.98 9.37 7.71
CA ASP A 4 35.28 8.61 6.67
C ASP A 4 33.96 8.12 7.29
N ASP A 5 33.13 9.09 7.66
CA ASP A 5 31.70 8.88 7.90
C ASP A 5 31.03 8.93 6.51
N GLU A 6 31.25 7.87 5.73
CA GLU A 6 30.48 7.60 4.51
C GLU A 6 29.08 7.17 4.96
N GLU A 7 28.25 8.16 5.32
CA GLU A 7 26.80 8.02 5.34
C GLU A 7 26.36 7.65 3.91
N GLU A 8 26.29 6.35 3.64
CA GLU A 8 25.54 5.76 2.53
C GLU A 8 24.10 6.25 2.61
N GLN A 9 23.82 7.40 2.02
CA GLN A 9 22.49 7.86 1.67
C GLN A 9 21.94 6.92 0.60
N LYS A 10 21.40 5.78 1.03
CA LYS A 10 20.50 4.97 0.21
C LYS A 10 19.29 5.84 -0.11
N PRO A 11 18.99 6.15 -1.39
CA PRO A 11 17.70 6.72 -1.74
C PRO A 11 16.68 5.63 -1.41
N LYS A 12 16.08 5.75 -0.23
CA LYS A 12 15.02 4.90 0.25
C LYS A 12 13.82 5.28 -0.62
N GLY A 13 13.68 4.64 -1.78
CA GLY A 13 12.48 4.75 -2.61
C GLY A 13 11.30 4.53 -1.67
N GLU A 14 10.57 5.60 -1.42
CA GLU A 14 9.62 5.67 -0.33
C GLU A 14 8.45 4.76 -0.73
N LYS A 15 8.12 3.81 0.15
CA LYS A 15 6.98 2.92 -0.05
C LYS A 15 5.73 3.81 -0.28
N GLY A 16 5.23 3.86 -1.51
CA GLY A 16 4.12 4.73 -1.90
C GLY A 16 4.40 5.78 -2.98
N GLU A 17 5.39 5.59 -3.86
CA GLU A 17 5.58 6.49 -5.02
C GLU A 17 4.72 6.11 -6.25
N TYR A 18 4.18 4.89 -6.28
CA TYR A 18 3.40 4.38 -7.41
C TYR A 18 2.31 3.42 -6.95
N CYS A 19 1.28 3.28 -7.79
CA CYS A 19 0.25 2.28 -7.61
C CYS A 19 0.80 0.91 -8.02
N GLU A 20 0.76 -0.07 -7.11
CA GLU A 20 1.23 -1.44 -7.39
C GLU A 20 0.30 -2.24 -8.31
N ILE A 21 -0.86 -1.70 -8.69
CA ILE A 21 -1.86 -2.36 -9.55
C ILE A 21 -1.74 -1.90 -11.00
N CYS A 22 -1.78 -0.59 -11.23
CA CYS A 22 -1.67 -0.03 -12.58
C CYS A 22 -0.26 0.49 -12.92
N GLY A 23 0.66 0.54 -11.95
CA GLY A 23 1.99 1.12 -12.13
C GLY A 23 1.97 2.65 -12.27
N ALA A 24 0.84 3.31 -12.05
CA ALA A 24 0.75 4.76 -12.15
C ALA A 24 1.66 5.41 -11.11
N LYS A 25 2.54 6.30 -11.59
CA LYS A 25 3.39 7.14 -10.77
C LYS A 25 3.07 8.59 -11.10
N GLY A 26 2.84 9.40 -10.09
CA GLY A 26 2.48 10.80 -10.29
C GLY A 26 2.68 11.58 -9.03
N LYS A 27 3.28 12.77 -9.15
CA LYS A 27 3.51 13.68 -8.03
C LYS A 27 2.22 14.15 -7.33
N TRP A 28 1.08 13.94 -7.98
CA TRP A 28 -0.28 14.30 -7.52
C TRP A 28 -1.18 13.06 -7.37
N LEU A 29 -0.60 11.87 -7.43
CA LEU A 29 -1.37 10.63 -7.32
C LEU A 29 -1.63 10.37 -5.83
N ASN A 30 -2.89 10.45 -5.42
CA ASN A 30 -3.29 9.99 -4.10
C ASN A 30 -3.21 8.47 -4.06
N LEU A 31 -2.29 7.97 -3.24
CA LEU A 31 -2.07 6.56 -3.03
C LEU A 31 -2.63 6.18 -1.66
N GLN A 32 -3.64 5.32 -1.68
CA GLN A 32 -4.25 4.72 -0.51
C GLN A 32 -3.50 3.42 -0.18
N LYS A 33 -3.43 3.11 1.12
CA LYS A 33 -2.77 1.90 1.60
C LYS A 33 -3.81 0.82 1.89
N CYS A 34 -3.59 -0.39 1.38
CA CYS A 34 -4.50 -1.51 1.60
C CYS A 34 -4.35 -2.02 3.04
N PRO A 35 -5.46 -2.18 3.80
CA PRO A 35 -5.40 -2.70 5.16
C PRO A 35 -5.01 -4.18 5.23
N MET A 36 -5.16 -4.94 4.15
CA MET A 36 -4.81 -6.37 4.10
C MET A 36 -3.36 -6.63 3.73
N CYS A 37 -2.95 -6.13 2.56
CA CYS A 37 -1.62 -6.44 2.01
C CYS A 37 -0.61 -5.30 2.18
N HIS A 38 -1.03 -4.18 2.77
CA HIS A 38 -0.21 -2.97 2.96
C HIS A 38 0.37 -2.36 1.69
N LYS A 39 -0.14 -2.75 0.51
CA LYS A 39 0.23 -2.21 -0.79
C LYS A 39 -0.39 -0.84 -1.03
N TYR A 40 0.30 -0.03 -1.82
CA TYR A 40 -0.19 1.29 -2.23
C TYR A 40 -0.93 1.21 -3.57
N PHE A 41 -2.12 1.79 -3.63
CA PHE A 41 -2.95 1.82 -4.83
C PHE A 41 -3.58 3.20 -5.02
N CYS A 42 -3.82 3.59 -6.27
CA CYS A 42 -4.40 4.91 -6.56
C CYS A 42 -5.92 4.90 -6.38
N ASP A 43 -6.52 6.09 -6.27
CA ASP A 43 -7.97 6.26 -6.20
C ASP A 43 -8.73 5.63 -7.39
N SER A 44 -8.08 5.45 -8.55
CA SER A 44 -8.67 4.76 -9.69
C SER A 44 -8.69 3.23 -9.55
N CYS A 45 -7.72 2.68 -8.81
CA CYS A 45 -7.63 1.25 -8.54
C CYS A 45 -8.22 0.88 -7.17
N GLN A 46 -8.83 1.82 -6.46
CA GLN A 46 -9.50 1.53 -5.20
C GLN A 46 -10.71 0.64 -5.43
N TYR A 47 -10.79 -0.43 -4.65
CA TYR A 47 -11.95 -1.29 -4.61
C TYR A 47 -12.71 -1.02 -3.31
N LEU A 48 -13.92 -0.48 -3.42
CA LEU A 48 -14.74 -0.12 -2.27
C LEU A 48 -15.71 -1.27 -1.95
N TYR A 49 -15.55 -1.86 -0.78
CA TYR A 49 -16.33 -3.02 -0.34
C TYR A 49 -16.67 -2.89 1.15
N GLY A 50 -17.96 -3.07 1.50
CA GLY A 50 -18.40 -2.98 2.89
C GLY A 50 -18.07 -1.65 3.59
N GLY A 51 -17.92 -0.56 2.85
CA GLY A 51 -17.55 0.76 3.40
C GLY A 51 -16.05 0.98 3.66
N LYS A 52 -15.19 0.02 3.29
CA LYS A 52 -13.73 0.17 3.32
C LYS A 52 -13.14 0.13 1.91
N ILE A 53 -11.94 0.67 1.78
CA ILE A 53 -11.17 0.69 0.53
C ILE A 53 -10.06 -0.35 0.55
N PHE A 54 -9.92 -1.07 -0.55
CA PHE A 54 -8.95 -2.15 -0.72
C PHE A 54 -8.23 -1.99 -2.06
N CYS A 55 -7.10 -2.67 -2.20
CA CYS A 55 -6.40 -2.71 -3.49
C CYS A 55 -7.13 -3.60 -4.51
N SER A 56 -7.82 -4.66 -4.08
CA SER A 56 -8.50 -5.60 -4.98
C SER A 56 -9.73 -6.22 -4.33
N ASP A 57 -10.58 -6.80 -5.16
CA ASP A 57 -11.71 -7.66 -4.76
C ASP A 57 -11.24 -8.82 -3.88
N PHE A 58 -10.11 -9.45 -4.22
CA PHE A 58 -9.51 -10.51 -3.41
C PHE A 58 -9.19 -10.04 -1.98
N CYS A 59 -8.50 -8.90 -1.82
CA CYS A 59 -8.22 -8.39 -0.47
C CYS A 59 -9.49 -7.98 0.29
N ALA A 60 -10.52 -7.48 -0.41
CA ALA A 60 -11.79 -7.17 0.22
C ALA A 60 -12.52 -8.41 0.72
N GLN A 61 -12.53 -9.47 -0.09
CA GLN A 61 -13.10 -10.77 0.24
C GLN A 61 -12.38 -11.44 1.40
N GLU A 62 -11.04 -11.49 1.35
CA GLU A 62 -10.21 -12.02 2.43
C GLU A 62 -10.38 -11.23 3.73
N PHE A 63 -10.54 -9.89 3.68
CA PHE A 63 -10.82 -9.11 4.88
C PHE A 63 -12.22 -9.39 5.44
N PHE A 64 -13.20 -9.59 4.55
CA PHE A 64 -14.59 -9.80 4.93
C PHE A 64 -14.84 -11.20 5.47
N TRP A 65 -14.21 -12.23 4.90
CA TRP A 65 -14.33 -13.63 5.33
C TRP A 65 -13.26 -14.05 6.33
N GLY A 66 -12.10 -13.40 6.34
CA GLY A 66 -11.02 -13.65 7.30
C GLY A 66 -11.18 -12.93 8.65
N MET A 67 -12.22 -12.10 8.80
CA MET A 67 -12.62 -11.52 10.10
C MET A 67 -13.53 -12.47 10.92
N ASP A 68 -13.91 -13.63 10.38
CA ASP A 68 -14.81 -14.59 11.04
C ASP A 68 -14.08 -15.56 12.01
N GLU A 69 -12.79 -15.37 12.31
CA GLU A 69 -11.98 -16.26 13.17
C GLU A 69 -11.66 -15.73 14.58
N GLU A 70 -12.44 -14.80 15.14
CA GLU A 70 -12.33 -14.44 16.57
C GLU A 70 -13.70 -14.23 17.22
N ASP A 71 -14.41 -15.32 17.53
CA ASP A 71 -15.33 -15.41 18.68
C ASP A 71 -15.72 -16.89 18.93
N GLU A 72 -14.81 -17.65 19.56
CA GLU A 72 -15.16 -18.79 20.45
C GLU A 72 -14.19 -18.86 21.66
#